data_AF-A0A497G8X7-F1
#
_entry.id   AF-A0A497G8X7-F1
#
_cell.length_a   1.000
_cell.length_b   1.000
_cell.length_c   1.000
_cell.angle_alpha   90.00
_cell.angle_beta   90.00
_cell.angle_gamma   90.00
#
_symmetry.space_group_name_H-M   'P 1'
#
loop_
_entity.id
_entity.type
_entity.pdbx_description
1 polymer ?
#
loop_
_entity_poly.entity_id
_entity_poly.type
_entity_poly.pdbx_seq_one_letter_code
_entity_poly.pdbx_strand_id
1 'polypeptide(L)'
;MKSPDSVRYFTEKLSMDGIYMEGVQYKQYGGAILYNKRLNIIRYQVLKTMTRFSQIAIFNFEGLKISICNLHLPSGVYIRNASQKRIEEISYVLAHNSPQIILGDFNAQPGEKIYDYMLTKGYIDVAALLGKTENTTVNGKRIDYIWVTKELKDDIASCEVYKNIIYGKTFLSDHYPVKVTIRLG
;
A
#
# COMPACT_ATOMS: atom_id res chain seq x y z
N MET A 1 4.35 1.88 10.47
CA MET A 1 5.42 1.13 11.17
C MET A 1 6.57 2.09 11.46
N LYS A 2 6.98 2.30 12.72
CA LYS A 2 7.95 3.37 13.04
C LYS A 2 9.40 2.89 13.18
N SER A 3 9.63 1.60 13.43
CA SER A 3 10.97 1.08 13.67
C SER A 3 11.12 -0.40 13.25
N PRO A 4 12.37 -0.87 13.07
CA PRO A 4 12.67 -2.29 12.92
C PRO A 4 12.17 -3.14 14.10
N ASP A 5 12.18 -2.59 15.31
CA ASP A 5 11.72 -3.30 16.51
C ASP A 5 10.21 -3.57 16.48
N SER A 6 9.44 -2.66 15.89
CA SER A 6 8.00 -2.89 15.67
C SER A 6 7.78 -4.08 14.73
N VAL A 7 8.55 -4.17 13.65
CA VAL A 7 8.48 -5.30 12.70
C VAL A 7 8.83 -6.59 13.43
N ARG A 8 9.96 -6.61 14.16
CA ARG A 8 10.41 -7.78 14.93
C ARG A 8 9.33 -8.28 15.90
N TYR A 9 8.74 -7.36 16.65
CA TYR A 9 7.65 -7.68 17.57
C TYR A 9 6.49 -8.38 16.87
N PHE A 10 6.02 -7.84 15.74
CA PHE A 10 4.91 -8.44 15.00
C PHE A 10 5.28 -9.76 14.33
N THR A 11 6.47 -9.88 13.75
CA THR A 11 6.92 -11.12 13.10
C THR A 11 7.02 -12.26 14.11
N GLU A 12 7.53 -12.00 15.32
CA GLU A 12 7.61 -12.98 16.39
C GLU A 12 6.21 -13.36 16.91
N LYS A 13 5.36 -12.37 17.19
CA LYS A 13 4.02 -12.61 17.75
C LYS A 13 3.06 -13.30 16.78
N LEU A 14 3.19 -13.03 15.49
CA LEU A 14 2.27 -13.53 14.45
C LEU A 14 2.86 -14.68 13.64
N SER A 15 4.07 -15.15 13.98
CA SER A 15 4.80 -16.19 13.21
C SER A 15 4.91 -15.85 11.72
N MET A 16 5.13 -14.57 11.42
CA MET A 16 5.31 -14.02 10.08
C MET A 16 6.77 -13.68 9.83
N ASP A 17 7.13 -13.51 8.56
CA ASP A 17 8.37 -12.82 8.19
C ASP A 17 8.06 -11.35 7.91
N GLY A 18 9.10 -10.51 7.86
CA GLY A 18 8.91 -9.09 7.63
C GLY A 18 10.15 -8.35 7.18
N ILE A 19 9.93 -7.30 6.38
CA ILE A 19 10.97 -6.40 5.90
C ILE A 19 10.59 -4.97 6.27
N TYR A 20 11.47 -4.33 7.05
CA TYR A 20 11.39 -2.90 7.36
C TYR A 20 12.20 -2.08 6.36
N MET A 21 11.72 -0.87 6.06
CA MET A 21 12.58 0.19 5.54
C MET A 21 12.31 1.51 6.26
N GLU A 22 13.39 2.23 6.53
CA GLU A 22 13.31 3.64 6.92
C GLU A 22 12.79 4.48 5.74
N GLY A 23 12.18 5.62 6.03
CA GLY A 23 11.87 6.61 5.00
C GLY A 23 13.13 7.09 4.27
N VAL A 24 12.97 7.56 3.05
CA VAL A 24 14.05 7.98 2.16
C VAL A 24 14.48 9.41 2.49
N GLN A 25 13.71 10.42 2.05
CA GLN A 25 13.99 11.82 2.38
C GLN A 25 13.49 12.16 3.79
N TYR A 26 12.29 11.68 4.13
CA TYR A 26 11.71 11.86 5.46
C TYR A 26 11.78 10.56 6.27
N LYS A 27 12.87 10.41 7.03
CA LYS A 27 13.22 9.19 7.78
C LYS A 27 12.14 8.66 8.71
N GLN A 28 11.36 9.57 9.30
CA GLN A 28 10.25 9.24 10.19
C GLN A 28 9.08 8.52 9.52
N TYR A 29 8.96 8.60 8.19
CA TYR A 29 7.91 7.92 7.42
C TYR A 29 8.45 6.63 6.82
N GLY A 30 8.73 5.65 7.70
CA GLY A 30 9.13 4.30 7.31
C GLY A 30 7.93 3.39 6.95
N GLY A 31 8.26 2.28 6.31
CA GLY A 31 7.32 1.27 5.83
C GLY A 31 7.75 -0.13 6.21
N ALA A 32 6.82 -1.07 6.16
CA ALA A 32 7.16 -2.48 6.29
C ALA A 32 6.18 -3.35 5.51
N ILE A 33 6.68 -4.49 5.06
CA ILE A 33 5.88 -5.60 4.54
C ILE A 33 5.98 -6.73 5.56
N LEU A 34 4.84 -7.18 6.08
CA LEU A 34 4.73 -8.41 6.89
C LEU A 34 4.05 -9.46 6.03
N TYR A 35 4.57 -10.69 6.03
CA TYR A 35 4.07 -11.74 5.15
C TYR A 35 4.14 -13.13 5.80
N ASN A 36 3.23 -14.00 5.38
CA ASN A 36 3.20 -15.38 5.85
C ASN A 36 4.38 -16.17 5.26
N LYS A 37 4.96 -17.08 6.04
CA LYS A 37 6.11 -17.93 5.64
C LYS A 37 5.86 -18.84 4.45
N ARG A 38 4.59 -19.05 4.05
CA ARG A 38 4.23 -19.73 2.80
C ARG A 38 4.58 -18.92 1.55
N LEU A 39 4.77 -17.60 1.69
CA LEU A 39 5.20 -16.71 0.62
C LEU A 39 6.72 -16.61 0.63
N ASN A 40 7.34 -16.90 -0.51
CA ASN A 40 8.79 -16.74 -0.67
C ASN A 40 9.08 -15.46 -1.45
N ILE A 41 9.93 -14.58 -0.92
CA ILE A 41 10.39 -13.41 -1.66
C ILE A 41 11.45 -13.85 -2.66
N ILE A 42 11.16 -13.67 -3.95
CA ILE A 42 12.10 -13.92 -5.05
C ILE A 42 12.99 -12.70 -5.28
N ARG A 43 12.40 -11.50 -5.16
CA ARG A 43 13.08 -10.23 -5.39
C ARG A 43 12.49 -9.17 -4.48
N TYR A 44 13.38 -8.36 -3.91
CA TYR A 44 13.01 -7.18 -3.13
C TYR A 44 13.84 -6.00 -3.58
N GLN A 45 13.20 -4.84 -3.69
CA GLN A 45 13.88 -3.59 -4.01
C GLN A 45 13.17 -2.40 -3.38
N VAL A 46 13.94 -1.32 -3.23
CA VAL A 46 13.45 -0.03 -2.76
C VAL A 46 13.82 1.05 -3.76
N LEU A 47 12.95 2.05 -3.92
CA LEU A 47 13.23 3.21 -4.77
C LEU A 47 13.79 4.34 -3.91
N LYS A 48 15.07 4.67 -4.13
CA LYS A 48 15.82 5.65 -3.31
C LYS A 48 15.53 7.11 -3.64
N THR A 49 14.69 7.39 -4.62
CA THR A 49 14.31 8.74 -5.08
C THR A 49 12.95 9.20 -4.52
N MET A 50 12.30 8.35 -3.73
CA MET A 50 11.01 8.66 -3.10
C MET A 50 11.19 9.71 -2.01
N THR A 51 10.17 10.53 -1.78
CA THR A 51 10.18 11.47 -0.65
C THR A 51 9.97 10.74 0.68
N ARG A 52 9.07 9.75 0.71
CA ARG A 52 8.86 8.86 1.87
C ARG A 52 9.41 7.49 1.55
N PHE A 53 8.59 6.53 1.12
CA PHE A 53 9.10 5.19 0.82
C PHE A 53 8.35 4.49 -0.31
N SER A 54 9.02 3.49 -0.89
CA SER A 54 8.42 2.46 -1.74
C SER A 54 9.21 1.16 -1.56
N GLN A 55 8.50 0.08 -1.26
CA GLN A 55 8.99 -1.29 -1.20
C GLN A 55 8.34 -2.09 -2.32
N ILE A 56 9.13 -2.71 -3.18
CA ILE A 56 8.63 -3.57 -4.24
C ILE A 56 9.15 -4.97 -3.99
N ALA A 57 8.23 -5.91 -3.84
CA ALA A 57 8.53 -7.31 -3.59
C ALA A 57 7.84 -8.18 -4.64
N ILE A 58 8.57 -9.16 -5.17
CA ILE A 58 8.00 -10.24 -5.98
C ILE A 58 7.95 -11.48 -5.09
N PHE A 59 6.75 -11.95 -4.82
CA PHE A 59 6.49 -13.15 -4.06
C PHE A 59 6.24 -14.34 -4.97
N ASN A 60 6.69 -15.52 -4.56
CA ASN A 60 6.25 -16.81 -5.07
C ASN A 60 5.23 -17.41 -4.11
N PHE A 61 4.06 -17.76 -4.61
CA PHE A 61 3.05 -18.53 -3.91
C PHE A 61 2.71 -19.75 -4.76
N GLU A 62 3.14 -20.93 -4.33
CA GLU A 62 2.81 -22.21 -5.00
C GLU A 62 3.14 -22.23 -6.51
N GLY A 63 4.20 -21.51 -6.91
CA GLY A 63 4.67 -21.41 -8.31
C GLY A 63 4.18 -20.17 -9.05
N LEU A 64 3.19 -19.47 -8.50
CA LEU A 64 2.69 -18.20 -9.03
C LEU A 64 3.51 -17.03 -8.51
N LYS A 65 3.94 -16.17 -9.43
CA LYS A 65 4.67 -14.95 -9.10
C LYS A 65 3.70 -13.77 -9.02
N ILE A 66 3.77 -13.01 -7.92
CA ILE A 66 3.00 -11.78 -7.75
C ILE A 66 3.89 -10.63 -7.33
N SER A 67 3.81 -9.50 -8.05
CA SER A 67 4.55 -8.29 -7.72
C SER A 67 3.68 -7.30 -6.95
N ILE A 68 4.18 -6.87 -5.79
CA ILE A 68 3.50 -5.97 -4.86
C ILE A 68 4.38 -4.76 -4.61
N CYS A 69 3.81 -3.56 -4.68
CA CYS A 69 4.41 -2.32 -4.22
C CYS A 69 3.66 -1.78 -3.00
N ASN A 70 4.36 -1.70 -1.87
CA ASN A 70 3.92 -0.96 -0.69
C ASN A 70 4.55 0.44 -0.73
N LEU A 71 3.75 1.50 -0.62
CA LEU A 71 4.26 2.87 -0.69
C LEU A 71 3.52 3.82 0.27
N HIS A 72 4.08 5.01 0.42
CA HIS A 72 3.43 6.11 1.12
C HIS A 72 3.78 7.41 0.40
N LEU A 73 2.84 7.99 -0.34
CA LEU A 73 3.08 9.21 -1.11
C LEU A 73 3.01 10.46 -0.22
N PRO A 74 3.54 11.62 -0.65
CA PRO A 74 3.57 12.83 0.18
C PRO A 74 2.19 13.46 0.51
N SER A 75 2.05 13.94 1.74
CA SER A 75 0.80 14.53 2.29
C SER A 75 0.56 16.02 2.02
N GLY A 76 1.55 16.76 1.50
CA GLY A 76 1.45 18.23 1.33
C GLY A 76 1.92 19.04 2.53
N VAL A 77 2.07 18.44 3.71
CA VAL A 77 2.51 19.13 4.94
C VAL A 77 3.87 19.82 4.76
N TYR A 78 4.81 19.18 4.04
CA TYR A 78 6.16 19.69 3.84
C TYR A 78 6.50 19.97 2.37
N ILE A 79 5.54 19.81 1.47
CA ILE A 79 5.78 19.89 0.02
C ILE A 79 4.71 20.78 -0.62
N ARG A 80 5.12 21.97 -1.10
CA ARG A 80 4.23 22.95 -1.74
C ARG A 80 3.47 22.37 -2.94
N ASN A 81 4.14 21.54 -3.76
CA ASN A 81 3.57 20.93 -4.97
C ASN A 81 3.29 19.42 -4.80
N ALA A 82 2.75 19.01 -3.66
CA ALA A 82 2.58 17.58 -3.36
C ALA A 82 1.77 16.83 -4.42
N SER A 83 0.71 17.43 -4.98
CA SER A 83 -0.08 16.79 -6.05
C SER A 83 0.78 16.38 -7.25
N GLN A 84 1.67 17.27 -7.72
CA GLN A 84 2.59 16.97 -8.81
C GLN A 84 3.64 15.93 -8.37
N LYS A 85 4.18 16.07 -7.16
CA LYS A 85 5.17 15.12 -6.63
C LYS A 85 4.63 13.69 -6.51
N ARG A 86 3.35 13.53 -6.14
CA ARG A 86 2.66 12.22 -6.13
C ARG A 86 2.64 11.58 -7.51
N ILE A 87 2.36 12.36 -8.56
CA ILE A 87 2.39 11.90 -9.96
C ILE A 87 3.80 11.48 -10.36
N GLU A 88 4.81 12.29 -10.06
CA GLU A 88 6.20 11.98 -10.37
C GLU A 88 6.65 10.67 -9.71
N GLU A 89 6.35 10.49 -8.42
CA GLU A 89 6.76 9.31 -7.67
C GLU A 89 6.04 8.05 -8.13
N ILE A 90 4.74 8.10 -8.38
CA ILE A 90 4.04 6.94 -8.92
C ILE A 90 4.52 6.62 -10.34
N SER A 91 4.81 7.63 -11.16
CA SER A 91 5.29 7.43 -12.53
C SER A 91 6.64 6.73 -12.52
N TYR A 92 7.50 7.10 -11.55
CA TYR A 92 8.77 6.44 -11.34
C TYR A 92 8.58 4.97 -10.90
N VAL A 93 7.67 4.67 -9.97
CA VAL A 93 7.31 3.28 -9.57
C VAL A 93 6.88 2.46 -10.79
N LEU A 94 5.95 3.00 -11.59
CA LEU A 94 5.39 2.31 -12.75
C LEU A 94 6.44 2.07 -13.83
N ALA A 95 7.25 3.08 -14.17
CA ALA A 95 8.28 2.95 -15.19
C ALA A 95 9.36 1.90 -14.89
N HIS A 96 9.64 1.63 -13.61
CA HIS A 96 10.71 0.71 -13.23
C HIS A 96 10.25 -0.73 -13.01
N ASN A 97 8.95 -0.97 -12.71
CA ASN A 97 8.51 -2.28 -12.22
C ASN A 97 7.14 -2.74 -12.67
N SER A 98 6.24 -1.83 -13.04
CA SER A 98 4.83 -2.11 -13.30
C SER A 98 4.22 -3.17 -12.35
N PRO A 99 4.19 -2.92 -11.01
CA PRO A 99 3.72 -3.92 -10.05
C PRO A 99 2.26 -4.32 -10.31
N GLN A 100 1.92 -5.59 -10.11
CA GLN A 100 0.55 -6.08 -10.28
C GLN A 100 -0.39 -5.54 -9.19
N ILE A 101 0.14 -5.33 -7.98
CA ILE A 101 -0.57 -4.74 -6.86
C ILE A 101 0.22 -3.53 -6.35
N ILE A 102 -0.46 -2.40 -6.17
CA ILE A 102 0.12 -1.21 -5.52
C ILE A 102 -0.80 -0.82 -4.36
N LEU A 103 -0.23 -0.72 -3.16
CA LEU A 103 -0.99 -0.43 -1.95
C LEU A 103 -0.28 0.55 -1.02
N GLY A 104 -1.08 1.24 -0.22
CA GLY A 104 -0.62 2.14 0.83
C GLY A 104 -1.34 3.49 0.81
N ASP A 105 -0.75 4.46 1.51
CA ASP A 105 -1.31 5.80 1.67
C ASP A 105 -0.88 6.71 0.51
N PHE A 106 -1.83 7.04 -0.37
CA PHE A 106 -1.61 7.92 -1.50
C PHE A 106 -1.73 9.40 -1.14
N ASN A 107 -2.23 9.73 0.06
CA ASN A 107 -2.49 11.10 0.50
C ASN A 107 -3.31 11.92 -0.52
N ALA A 108 -4.24 11.26 -1.19
CA ALA A 108 -5.09 11.86 -2.22
C ALA A 108 -6.45 11.17 -2.25
N GLN A 109 -7.51 11.97 -2.36
CA GLN A 109 -8.87 11.48 -2.46
C GLN A 109 -9.22 11.05 -3.89
N PRO A 110 -10.31 10.30 -4.08
CA PRO A 110 -10.83 9.98 -5.39
C PRO A 110 -11.13 11.26 -6.18
N GLY A 111 -10.82 11.27 -7.46
CA GLY A 111 -10.96 12.44 -8.34
C GLY A 111 -9.82 13.48 -8.22
N GLU A 112 -8.81 13.26 -7.37
CA GLU A 112 -7.55 14.01 -7.48
C GLU A 112 -6.70 13.49 -8.64
N LYS A 113 -5.81 14.35 -9.17
CA LYS A 113 -4.97 14.06 -10.35
C LYS A 113 -4.27 12.69 -10.32
N ILE A 114 -3.79 12.26 -9.15
CA ILE A 114 -3.10 10.98 -8.97
C ILE A 114 -4.04 9.78 -9.09
N TYR A 115 -5.28 9.92 -8.61
CA TYR A 115 -6.31 8.90 -8.75
C TYR A 115 -6.65 8.69 -10.23
N ASP A 116 -6.91 9.78 -10.95
CA ASP A 116 -7.19 9.74 -12.39
C ASP A 116 -6.00 9.19 -13.17
N TYR A 117 -4.79 9.60 -12.79
CA TYR A 117 -3.56 9.08 -13.38
C TYR A 117 -3.46 7.55 -13.25
N MET A 118 -3.72 6.99 -12.07
CA MET A 118 -3.72 5.54 -11.86
C MET A 118 -4.72 4.82 -12.80
N LEU A 119 -5.94 5.38 -12.94
CA LEU A 119 -6.94 4.86 -13.87
C LEU A 119 -6.45 4.90 -15.33
N THR A 120 -5.81 6.00 -15.76
CA THR A 120 -5.25 6.11 -17.13
C THR A 120 -4.11 5.12 -17.38
N LYS A 121 -3.42 4.67 -16.33
CA LYS A 121 -2.38 3.64 -16.41
C LYS A 121 -2.93 2.22 -16.36
N GLY A 122 -4.25 2.06 -16.33
CA GLY A 122 -4.92 0.77 -16.37
C GLY A 122 -5.00 0.06 -15.03
N TYR A 123 -4.67 0.75 -13.93
CA TYR A 123 -4.88 0.23 -12.58
C TYR A 123 -6.35 0.42 -12.16
N ILE A 124 -6.84 -0.53 -11.38
CA ILE A 124 -8.21 -0.59 -10.88
C ILE A 124 -8.18 -0.35 -9.37
N ASP A 125 -8.95 0.63 -8.89
CA ASP A 125 -9.24 0.78 -7.46
C ASP A 125 -10.18 -0.36 -7.05
N VAL A 126 -9.67 -1.29 -6.25
CA VAL A 126 -10.42 -2.47 -5.79
C VAL A 126 -11.66 -2.08 -4.98
N ALA A 127 -11.55 -1.04 -4.14
CA ALA A 127 -12.67 -0.57 -3.33
C ALA A 127 -13.78 0.03 -4.22
N ALA A 128 -13.41 0.82 -5.22
CA ALA A 128 -14.37 1.37 -6.18
C ALA A 128 -15.03 0.27 -7.03
N LEU A 129 -14.26 -0.72 -7.50
CA LEU A 129 -14.77 -1.84 -8.30
C LEU A 129 -15.88 -2.61 -7.56
N LEU A 130 -15.71 -2.84 -6.26
CA LEU A 130 -16.66 -3.60 -5.45
C LEU A 130 -17.73 -2.72 -4.77
N GLY A 131 -17.77 -1.42 -5.06
CA GLY A 131 -18.69 -0.47 -4.40
C GLY A 131 -18.45 -0.29 -2.91
N LYS A 132 -17.22 -0.53 -2.42
CA LYS A 132 -16.79 -0.44 -1.01
C LYS A 132 -16.01 0.85 -0.74
N THR A 133 -16.57 1.99 -1.10
CA THR A 133 -15.91 3.31 -1.10
C THR A 133 -15.84 3.99 0.27
N GLU A 134 -15.78 3.21 1.35
CA GLU A 134 -15.74 3.72 2.72
C GLU A 134 -14.49 4.56 3.00
N ASN A 135 -14.61 5.47 3.96
CA ASN A 135 -13.47 6.25 4.44
C ASN A 135 -12.43 5.33 5.11
N THR A 136 -11.16 5.57 4.80
CA THR A 136 -9.99 4.84 5.32
C THR A 136 -9.31 5.58 6.46
N THR A 137 -9.81 6.75 6.85
CA THR A 137 -9.28 7.53 7.97
C THR A 137 -10.38 7.98 8.93
N VAL A 138 -9.97 8.27 10.17
CA VAL A 138 -10.87 8.80 11.22
C VAL A 138 -11.43 10.17 10.85
N ASN A 139 -10.67 10.99 10.11
CA ASN A 139 -11.10 12.32 9.64
C ASN A 139 -11.99 12.28 8.38
N GLY A 140 -12.48 11.11 7.99
CA GLY A 140 -13.47 10.98 6.93
C GLY A 140 -12.91 11.09 5.50
N LYS A 141 -11.65 10.71 5.30
CA LYS A 141 -11.02 10.65 3.97
C LYS A 141 -10.84 9.21 3.52
N ARG A 142 -10.82 9.00 2.21
CA ARG A 142 -10.34 7.77 1.57
C ARG A 142 -9.04 8.10 0.85
N ILE A 143 -7.91 7.74 1.46
CA ILE A 143 -6.56 8.01 0.91
C ILE A 143 -5.66 6.78 0.89
N ASP A 144 -6.10 5.70 1.50
CA ASP A 144 -5.44 4.40 1.48
C ASP A 144 -6.09 3.54 0.40
N TYR A 145 -5.28 3.01 -0.52
CA TYR A 145 -5.79 2.26 -1.66
C TYR A 145 -5.08 0.92 -1.79
N ILE A 146 -5.78 -0.01 -2.43
CA ILE A 146 -5.21 -1.20 -3.04
C ILE A 146 -5.61 -1.15 -4.51
N TRP A 147 -4.63 -0.89 -5.36
CA TRP A 147 -4.74 -0.87 -6.81
C TRP A 147 -4.25 -2.19 -7.38
N VAL A 148 -4.96 -2.72 -8.38
CA VAL A 148 -4.51 -3.91 -9.11
C VAL A 148 -4.49 -3.68 -10.61
N THR A 149 -3.70 -4.46 -11.35
CA THR A 149 -3.76 -4.47 -12.81
C THR A 149 -5.00 -5.21 -13.31
N LYS A 150 -5.35 -5.03 -14.60
CA LYS A 150 -6.56 -5.62 -15.19
C LYS A 150 -6.58 -7.14 -15.14
N GLU A 151 -5.40 -7.78 -15.19
CA GLU A 151 -5.26 -9.23 -15.17
C GLU A 151 -5.73 -9.85 -13.86
N LEU A 152 -5.67 -9.10 -12.74
CA LEU A 152 -6.13 -9.57 -11.43
C LEU A 152 -7.59 -9.20 -11.13
N LYS A 153 -8.28 -8.50 -12.05
CA LYS A 153 -9.61 -7.94 -11.80
C LYS A 153 -10.62 -9.01 -11.38
N ASP A 154 -10.65 -10.11 -12.12
CA ASP A 154 -11.67 -11.16 -11.95
C ASP A 154 -11.33 -12.09 -10.76
N ASP A 155 -10.11 -11.99 -10.22
CA ASP A 155 -9.63 -12.74 -9.06
C ASP A 155 -9.96 -12.04 -7.72
N ILE A 156 -10.44 -10.80 -7.76
CA ILE A 156 -10.81 -10.05 -6.54
C ILE A 156 -12.08 -10.67 -5.93
N ALA A 157 -11.96 -11.20 -4.72
CA ALA A 157 -13.07 -11.79 -3.97
C ALA A 157 -13.74 -10.83 -2.99
N SER A 158 -12.98 -9.96 -2.31
CA SER A 158 -13.55 -9.02 -1.32
C SER A 158 -12.66 -7.80 -1.06
N CYS A 159 -13.27 -6.74 -0.55
CA CYS A 159 -12.62 -5.56 0.01
C CYS A 159 -13.35 -5.13 1.30
N GLU A 160 -12.60 -4.89 2.37
CA GLU A 160 -13.11 -4.58 3.71
C GLU A 160 -12.25 -3.45 4.33
N VAL A 161 -12.89 -2.53 5.07
CA VAL A 161 -12.21 -1.52 5.90
C VAL A 161 -12.47 -1.83 7.36
N TYR A 162 -11.42 -2.11 8.13
CA TYR A 162 -11.53 -2.46 9.55
C TYR A 162 -11.57 -1.21 10.43
N LYS A 163 -12.79 -0.74 10.72
CA LYS A 163 -13.05 0.33 11.70
C LYS A 163 -13.03 -0.25 13.11
N ASN A 164 -11.84 -0.52 13.63
CA ASN A 164 -11.65 -1.14 14.93
C ASN A 164 -12.10 -0.23 16.08
N ILE A 165 -13.24 -0.53 16.71
CA ILE A 165 -13.45 -0.23 18.13
C ILE A 165 -12.98 -1.47 18.89
N ILE A 166 -11.80 -1.42 19.51
CA ILE A 166 -11.25 -2.54 20.29
C ILE A 166 -11.32 -2.16 21.77
N TYR A 167 -11.99 -2.98 22.58
CA TYR A 167 -12.11 -2.83 24.05
C TYR A 167 -12.64 -1.47 24.55
N GLY A 168 -13.60 -0.86 23.84
CA GLY A 168 -14.19 0.43 24.25
C GLY A 168 -13.22 1.61 24.19
N LYS A 169 -12.02 1.43 23.60
CA LYS A 169 -11.05 2.51 23.34
C LYS A 169 -10.86 2.72 21.84
N THR A 170 -10.75 3.99 21.49
CA THR A 170 -10.69 4.52 20.13
C THR A 170 -9.33 4.24 19.48
N PHE A 171 -9.39 3.70 18.26
CA PHE A 171 -8.35 3.56 17.20
C PHE A 171 -6.85 3.68 17.57
N LEU A 172 -6.08 2.62 17.29
CA LEU A 172 -4.60 2.59 17.41
C LEU A 172 -3.87 3.42 16.34
N SER A 173 -4.61 3.96 15.36
CA SER A 173 -4.14 4.68 14.18
C SER A 173 -5.25 5.61 13.68
N ASP A 174 -4.89 6.75 13.11
CA ASP A 174 -5.83 7.65 12.41
C ASP A 174 -6.23 7.13 11.00
N HIS A 175 -5.57 6.05 10.54
CA HIS A 175 -5.92 5.27 9.36
C HIS A 175 -6.49 3.89 9.76
N TYR A 176 -7.56 3.47 9.09
CA TYR A 176 -8.18 2.16 9.18
C TYR A 176 -7.49 1.18 8.22
N PRO A 177 -7.22 -0.08 8.66
CA PRO A 177 -6.71 -1.10 7.76
C PRO A 177 -7.69 -1.40 6.62
N VAL A 178 -7.17 -1.46 5.39
CA VAL A 178 -7.89 -1.91 4.20
C VAL A 178 -7.42 -3.33 3.87
N LYS A 179 -8.34 -4.27 3.74
CA LYS A 179 -8.05 -5.67 3.39
C LYS A 179 -8.72 -5.99 2.06
N VAL A 180 -7.97 -6.60 1.17
CA VAL A 180 -8.49 -7.19 -0.07
C VAL A 180 -8.15 -8.67 -0.09
N THR A 181 -9.09 -9.48 -0.55
CA THR A 181 -8.87 -10.91 -0.82
C THR A 181 -8.81 -11.11 -2.33
N ILE A 182 -7.71 -11.70 -2.80
CA ILE A 182 -7.49 -12.06 -4.21
C ILE A 182 -7.28 -13.57 -4.27
N ARG A 183 -8.00 -14.26 -5.17
CA ARG A 183 -7.86 -15.69 -5.41
C ARG A 183 -6.89 -15.90 -6.56
N LEU A 184 -5.67 -16.28 -6.21
CA LEU A 184 -4.69 -16.70 -7.22
C LEU A 184 -5.06 -18.14 -7.62
N GLY A 185 -5.13 -18.38 -8.93
CA GLY A 185 -5.62 -19.63 -9.53
C GLY A 185 -4.88 -20.90 -9.09
#